data_AF-A0A7G1G6G2-F1
#
_entry.id   AF-A0A7G1G6G2-F1
#
_cell.length_a   1.000
_cell.length_b   1.000
_cell.length_c   1.000
_cell.angle_alpha   90.00
_cell.angle_beta   90.00
_cell.angle_gamma   90.00
#
_symmetry.space_group_name_H-M   'P 1'
#
loop_
_entity.id
_entity.type
_entity.pdbx_description
1 polymer ?
#
loop_
_entity_poly.entity_id
_entity_poly.type
_entity_poly.pdbx_seq_one_letter_code
_entity_poly.pdbx_strand_id
1 'polypeptide(L)'
;MKKILLTVLLVLLVTFMLAGVLEESNELANSINLTNVPWMAGVNQYFVDLQENTGISNLNSLNLKVNKYKFLPDSFISKKLNANKLTTNDDVLWSSKYVYSYNGDTLPSAFIQIHSPIKNQGSHGTCWAFSTIASLESAMLVQKSDLNPTDTASPVVDQDSTYDFSEQYMAYHDVDWDLLAATGYETMQEANTDVGGNVYFSSYNLIRYGYVDESAMPYSAYDGNKEISWNAKSNWNSTLKREVQKTIYLPGYKYNEQSYSDYINSIKEALKRYGALSVSYSVPNDFGVYIGGVYVPSDSFAKYTGGHAVTLVGWMDMATLKQQTYSGTTTTWVSSDATCVKWNDPITGKNVESTEFWLIKNSWGTSWGWDGYFLVPIATKEQFDNKEIERWMIENNSMYVPVYQKASTAVTDFDNDGDTDIDDYNALKTAIENYLKDKTYDAKYDISDPKDGRLDGNDMEMFFQKNK
;
A
#
# COMPACT_ATOMS: atom_id res chain seq x y z
N MET A 1 33.13 39.81 19.64
CA MET A 1 33.86 38.52 19.55
C MET A 1 33.06 37.32 20.05
N LYS A 2 32.57 37.25 21.30
CA LYS A 2 31.81 36.08 21.79
C LYS A 2 30.54 35.71 20.99
N LYS A 3 29.74 36.68 20.53
CA LYS A 3 28.55 36.41 19.68
C LYS A 3 28.90 35.94 18.26
N ILE A 4 30.00 36.44 17.69
CA ILE A 4 30.51 36.01 16.37
C ILE A 4 31.08 34.60 16.48
N LEU A 5 31.86 34.31 17.53
CA LEU A 5 32.41 32.98 17.78
C LEU A 5 31.29 31.94 18.01
N LEU A 6 30.22 32.29 18.73
CA LEU A 6 29.07 31.42 18.94
C LEU A 6 28.30 31.15 17.64
N THR A 7 28.12 32.18 16.79
CA THR A 7 27.45 32.04 15.49
C THR A 7 28.30 31.21 14.53
N VAL A 8 29.61 31.42 14.50
CA VAL A 8 30.55 30.61 13.68
C VAL A 8 30.61 29.17 14.18
N LEU A 9 30.60 28.93 15.50
CA LEU A 9 30.52 27.56 16.05
C LEU A 9 29.20 26.88 15.70
N LEU A 10 28.08 27.60 15.77
CA LEU A 10 26.75 27.06 15.43
C LEU A 10 26.66 26.71 13.95
N VAL A 11 27.17 27.60 13.08
CA VAL A 11 27.23 27.36 11.62
C VAL A 11 28.16 26.18 11.31
N LEU A 12 29.34 26.10 11.94
CA LEU A 12 30.24 24.96 11.80
C LEU A 12 29.58 23.65 12.26
N LEU A 13 28.89 23.64 13.42
CA LEU A 13 28.17 22.46 13.91
C LEU A 13 27.08 22.01 12.93
N VAL A 14 26.30 22.94 12.37
CA VAL A 14 25.25 22.63 11.38
C VAL A 14 25.86 22.09 10.07
N THR A 15 26.98 22.66 9.60
CA THR A 15 27.67 22.14 8.40
C THR A 15 28.27 20.75 8.60
N PHE A 16 28.76 20.43 9.81
CA PHE A 16 29.28 19.08 10.12
C PHE A 16 28.16 18.05 10.28
N MET A 17 26.96 18.44 10.75
CA MET A 17 25.82 17.53 10.78
C MET A 17 25.40 17.16 9.36
N LEU A 18 25.23 18.14 8.46
CA LEU A 18 24.78 17.90 7.07
C LEU A 18 25.76 17.08 6.21
N ALA A 19 27.05 17.08 6.54
CA ALA A 19 28.06 16.41 5.72
C ALA A 19 27.88 14.88 5.65
N GLY A 20 27.47 14.23 6.75
CA GLY A 20 27.48 12.76 6.84
C GLY A 20 26.55 12.07 5.84
N VAL A 21 25.25 12.41 5.84
CA VAL A 21 24.27 11.78 4.94
C VAL A 21 24.54 12.16 3.48
N LEU A 22 24.98 13.40 3.22
CA LEU A 22 25.33 13.86 1.89
C LEU A 22 26.52 13.09 1.33
N GLU A 23 27.59 12.92 2.12
CA GLU A 23 28.78 12.16 1.74
C GLU A 23 28.44 10.68 1.50
N GLU A 24 27.76 10.02 2.45
CA GLU A 24 27.33 8.62 2.31
C GLU A 24 26.44 8.40 1.09
N SER A 25 25.50 9.32 0.82
CA SER A 25 24.61 9.23 -0.36
C SER A 25 25.39 9.39 -1.66
N ASN A 26 26.36 10.31 -1.72
CA ASN A 26 27.20 10.51 -2.90
C ASN A 26 28.10 9.31 -3.15
N GLU A 27 28.73 8.75 -2.11
CA GLU A 27 29.57 7.56 -2.23
C GLU A 27 28.76 6.36 -2.75
N LEU A 28 27.59 6.12 -2.17
CA LEU A 28 26.69 5.05 -2.60
C LEU A 28 26.20 5.27 -4.04
N ALA A 29 25.78 6.48 -4.39
CA ALA A 29 25.32 6.81 -5.73
C ALA A 29 26.42 6.62 -6.79
N ASN A 30 27.64 7.07 -6.49
CA ASN A 30 28.79 6.88 -7.37
C ASN A 30 29.12 5.39 -7.57
N SER A 31 29.05 4.59 -6.50
CA SER A 31 29.24 3.14 -6.58
C SER A 31 28.21 2.50 -7.51
N ILE A 32 26.92 2.84 -7.35
CA ILE A 32 25.83 2.27 -8.14
C ILE A 32 25.93 2.69 -9.60
N ASN A 33 26.24 3.96 -9.89
CA ASN A 33 26.36 4.45 -11.26
C ASN A 33 27.55 3.85 -12.03
N LEU A 34 28.47 3.15 -11.35
CA LEU A 34 29.52 2.34 -11.99
C LEU A 34 29.07 0.91 -12.31
N THR A 35 27.88 0.50 -11.85
CA THR A 35 27.25 -0.79 -12.15
C THR A 35 26.34 -0.70 -13.37
N ASN A 36 25.96 -1.85 -13.94
CA ASN A 36 25.11 -1.91 -15.13
C ASN A 36 23.61 -2.00 -14.79
N VAL A 37 23.14 -1.18 -13.84
CA VAL A 37 21.72 -1.12 -13.47
C VAL A 37 20.94 -0.16 -14.38
N PRO A 38 19.65 -0.43 -14.67
CA PRO A 38 18.80 0.38 -15.55
C PRO A 38 18.19 1.63 -14.89
N TRP A 39 18.86 2.18 -13.88
CA TRP A 39 18.43 3.37 -13.14
C TRP A 39 19.63 4.22 -12.72
N MET A 40 19.39 5.50 -12.41
CA MET A 40 20.42 6.40 -11.92
C MET A 40 20.28 6.61 -10.42
N ALA A 41 21.42 6.61 -9.74
CA ALA A 41 21.52 6.95 -8.34
C ALA A 41 22.00 8.40 -8.15
N GLY A 42 21.52 9.06 -7.10
CA GLY A 42 21.87 10.42 -6.73
C GLY A 42 21.45 10.78 -5.31
N VAL A 43 21.79 12.00 -4.91
CA VAL A 43 21.39 12.54 -3.60
C VAL A 43 19.94 13.02 -3.69
N ASN A 44 19.11 12.56 -2.74
CA ASN A 44 17.73 13.00 -2.61
C ASN A 44 17.58 14.01 -1.46
N GLN A 45 16.99 15.18 -1.74
CA GLN A 45 16.81 16.24 -0.74
C GLN A 45 15.96 15.79 0.44
N TYR A 46 15.02 14.86 0.22
CA TYR A 46 14.22 14.23 1.27
C TYR A 46 15.08 13.71 2.45
N PHE A 47 16.21 13.05 2.17
CA PHE A 47 17.07 12.51 3.22
C PHE A 47 17.91 13.60 3.91
N VAL A 48 18.22 14.69 3.20
CA VAL A 48 18.84 15.88 3.79
C VAL A 48 17.86 16.55 4.75
N ASP A 49 16.62 16.77 4.32
CA ASP A 49 15.57 17.36 5.16
C ASP A 49 15.28 16.49 6.39
N LEU A 50 15.24 15.16 6.22
CA LEU A 50 15.10 14.24 7.35
C LEU A 50 16.25 14.34 8.35
N GLN A 51 17.48 14.42 7.87
CA GLN A 51 18.65 14.60 8.72
C GLN A 51 18.53 15.90 9.53
N GLU A 52 18.16 17.01 8.88
CA GLU A 52 17.98 18.31 9.54
C GLU A 52 16.93 18.27 10.64
N ASN A 53 15.81 17.57 10.40
CA ASN A 53 14.68 17.52 11.33
C ASN A 53 14.81 16.44 12.42
N THR A 54 15.58 15.39 12.19
CA THR A 54 15.71 14.27 13.15
C THR A 54 17.05 14.22 13.88
N GLY A 55 18.08 14.88 13.34
CA GLY A 55 19.46 14.78 13.82
C GLY A 55 20.14 13.45 13.52
N ILE A 56 19.50 12.54 12.78
CA ILE A 56 20.10 11.26 12.38
C ILE A 56 21.12 11.51 11.28
N SER A 57 22.38 11.15 11.54
CA SER A 57 23.51 11.57 10.68
C SER A 57 24.04 10.51 9.70
N ASN A 58 23.35 9.38 9.55
CA ASN A 58 23.74 8.33 8.59
C ASN A 58 22.52 7.83 7.80
N LEU A 59 22.75 7.57 6.51
CA LEU A 59 21.74 7.22 5.52
C LEU A 59 21.02 5.91 5.85
N ASN A 60 21.74 4.92 6.37
CA ASN A 60 21.14 3.63 6.73
C ASN A 60 20.11 3.78 7.86
N SER A 61 20.38 4.61 8.87
CA SER A 61 19.46 4.86 9.98
C SER A 61 18.27 5.70 9.54
N LEU A 62 18.45 6.62 8.58
CA LEU A 62 17.33 7.33 7.96
C LEU A 62 16.41 6.38 7.20
N ASN A 63 16.96 5.46 6.40
CA ASN A 63 16.17 4.43 5.72
C ASN A 63 15.38 3.59 6.73
N LEU A 64 16.03 3.08 7.79
CA LEU A 64 15.36 2.33 8.85
C LEU A 64 14.25 3.13 9.56
N LYS A 65 14.41 4.45 9.66
CA LYS A 65 13.44 5.31 10.33
C LYS A 65 12.15 5.47 9.53
N VAL A 66 12.23 5.51 8.19
CA VAL A 66 11.07 5.71 7.30
C VAL A 66 10.44 4.40 6.81
N ASN A 67 11.21 3.31 6.79
CA ASN A 67 10.81 1.98 6.32
C ASN A 67 10.26 1.09 7.45
N LYS A 68 9.24 1.56 8.17
CA LYS A 68 8.64 0.85 9.31
C LYS A 68 7.39 0.02 8.97
N TYR A 69 7.15 -0.33 7.71
CA TYR A 69 6.02 -1.23 7.41
C TYR A 69 6.24 -2.61 8.05
N LYS A 70 5.22 -3.13 8.73
CA LYS A 70 5.25 -4.42 9.41
C LYS A 70 4.58 -5.50 8.56
N PHE A 71 5.34 -6.37 7.90
CA PHE A 71 4.76 -7.53 7.21
C PHE A 71 4.09 -8.48 8.21
N LEU A 72 2.93 -9.02 7.83
CA LEU A 72 2.31 -10.11 8.58
C LEU A 72 3.20 -11.38 8.44
N PRO A 73 3.52 -12.09 9.53
CA PRO A 73 4.22 -13.37 9.43
C PRO A 73 3.37 -14.39 8.66
N ASP A 74 4.00 -15.29 7.91
CA ASP A 74 3.27 -16.39 7.22
C ASP A 74 2.42 -17.21 8.20
N SER A 75 2.88 -17.34 9.45
CA SER A 75 2.13 -18.03 10.52
C SER A 75 0.83 -17.33 10.93
N PHE A 76 0.71 -16.01 10.72
CA PHE A 76 -0.50 -15.25 11.01
C PHE A 76 -1.67 -15.73 10.16
N ILE A 77 -1.41 -16.05 8.87
CA ILE A 77 -2.41 -16.60 7.94
C ILE A 77 -2.91 -17.98 8.42
N SER A 78 -2.09 -18.74 9.16
CA SER A 78 -2.42 -20.10 9.61
C SER A 78 -3.01 -20.21 11.02
N LYS A 79 -2.90 -19.14 11.82
CA LYS A 79 -3.35 -19.13 13.22
C LYS A 79 -4.76 -18.56 13.29
N LYS A 80 -5.74 -19.44 13.51
CA LYS A 80 -7.03 -19.05 14.11
C LYS A 80 -6.75 -18.20 15.36
N LEU A 81 -7.12 -16.93 15.34
CA LEU A 81 -7.26 -16.15 16.57
C LEU A 81 -8.45 -16.74 17.33
N ASN A 82 -8.18 -17.47 18.39
CA ASN A 82 -9.13 -18.29 19.13
C ASN A 82 -9.49 -17.58 20.45
N ALA A 83 -10.25 -16.46 20.38
CA ALA A 83 -10.57 -15.73 21.60
C ALA A 83 -11.98 -15.14 21.68
N ASN A 84 -12.67 -15.56 22.74
CA ASN A 84 -13.95 -15.07 23.28
C ASN A 84 -13.93 -13.59 23.74
N LYS A 85 -12.95 -12.77 23.33
CA LYS A 85 -12.73 -11.37 23.79
C LYS A 85 -12.23 -10.40 22.69
N LEU A 86 -12.24 -10.79 21.43
CA LEU A 86 -11.81 -9.93 20.33
C LEU A 86 -12.83 -8.81 20.05
N THR A 87 -12.39 -7.55 19.96
CA THR A 87 -13.19 -6.45 19.38
C THR A 87 -13.12 -6.43 17.85
N THR A 88 -12.12 -7.10 17.27
CA THR A 88 -12.01 -7.41 15.84
C THR A 88 -11.28 -8.75 15.75
N ASN A 89 -11.91 -9.77 15.18
CA ASN A 89 -11.31 -11.09 14.92
C ASN A 89 -10.91 -11.22 13.44
N ASP A 90 -10.22 -12.31 13.12
CA ASP A 90 -9.79 -12.57 11.73
C ASP A 90 -11.00 -12.72 10.78
N ASP A 91 -12.09 -13.33 11.23
CA ASP A 91 -13.31 -13.47 10.43
C ASP A 91 -13.93 -12.12 10.03
N VAL A 92 -13.97 -11.15 10.96
CA VAL A 92 -14.46 -9.78 10.69
C VAL A 92 -13.52 -9.08 9.71
N LEU A 93 -12.20 -9.22 9.87
CA LEU A 93 -11.25 -8.68 8.90
C LEU A 93 -11.46 -9.28 7.52
N TRP A 94 -11.56 -10.61 7.40
CA TRP A 94 -11.78 -11.29 6.14
C TRP A 94 -13.13 -10.99 5.51
N SER A 95 -14.19 -10.82 6.31
CA SER A 95 -15.51 -10.41 5.82
C SER A 95 -15.48 -9.03 5.13
N SER A 96 -14.53 -8.17 5.53
CA SER A 96 -14.29 -6.86 4.95
C SER A 96 -13.56 -6.93 3.60
N LYS A 97 -12.99 -8.08 3.25
CA LYS A 97 -12.20 -8.28 2.02
C LYS A 97 -13.00 -9.03 0.96
N TYR A 98 -12.66 -8.76 -0.29
CA TYR A 98 -13.15 -9.49 -1.45
C TYR A 98 -11.96 -9.90 -2.31
N VAL A 99 -11.71 -11.21 -2.43
CA VAL A 99 -10.64 -11.72 -3.27
C VAL A 99 -10.98 -11.44 -4.74
N TYR A 100 -10.13 -10.68 -5.42
CA TYR A 100 -10.35 -10.32 -6.80
C TYR A 100 -9.67 -11.31 -7.76
N SER A 101 -10.36 -11.62 -8.84
CA SER A 101 -9.86 -12.45 -9.93
C SER A 101 -10.14 -11.75 -11.26
N TYR A 102 -9.31 -12.04 -12.26
CA TYR A 102 -9.43 -11.41 -13.56
C TYR A 102 -10.78 -11.72 -14.23
N ASN A 103 -11.50 -10.69 -14.66
CA ASN A 103 -12.83 -10.79 -15.28
C ASN A 103 -12.81 -10.78 -16.81
N GLY A 104 -11.63 -10.73 -17.44
CA GLY A 104 -11.50 -10.80 -18.90
C GLY A 104 -11.54 -9.45 -19.61
N ASP A 105 -11.32 -8.33 -18.92
CA ASP A 105 -11.29 -7.02 -19.58
C ASP A 105 -10.14 -6.91 -20.57
N THR A 106 -10.38 -6.16 -21.65
CA THR A 106 -9.30 -5.71 -22.53
C THR A 106 -8.48 -4.63 -21.82
N LEU A 107 -7.19 -4.91 -21.62
CA LEU A 107 -6.25 -4.02 -20.96
C LEU A 107 -5.32 -3.38 -22.01
N PRO A 108 -5.03 -2.07 -21.90
CA PRO A 108 -4.05 -1.41 -22.76
C PRO A 108 -2.63 -1.85 -22.42
N SER A 109 -1.67 -1.62 -23.33
CA SER A 109 -0.26 -1.95 -23.09
C SER A 109 0.39 -1.06 -22.04
N ALA A 110 -0.09 0.16 -21.86
CA ALA A 110 0.28 1.07 -20.79
C ALA A 110 -0.97 1.80 -20.26
N PHE A 111 -0.99 2.08 -18.97
CA PHE A 111 -2.09 2.78 -18.31
C PHE A 111 -1.61 3.43 -17.04
N ILE A 112 -2.04 4.66 -16.79
CA ILE A 112 -1.80 5.36 -15.53
C ILE A 112 -3.11 5.91 -15.01
N GLN A 113 -3.45 5.50 -13.80
CA GLN A 113 -4.67 5.86 -13.11
C GLN A 113 -4.60 7.27 -12.54
N ILE A 114 -5.75 7.92 -12.43
CA ILE A 114 -5.86 9.21 -11.74
C ILE A 114 -5.62 9.05 -10.25
N HIS A 115 -4.83 9.94 -9.65
CA HIS A 115 -4.52 9.91 -8.22
C HIS A 115 -4.17 11.30 -7.68
N SER A 116 -4.22 11.45 -6.36
CA SER A 116 -3.85 12.69 -5.66
C SER A 116 -2.36 13.03 -5.83
N PRO A 117 -1.95 14.30 -5.57
CA PRO A 117 -0.54 14.70 -5.62
C PRO A 117 0.37 13.92 -4.67
N ILE A 118 1.68 13.95 -4.95
CA ILE A 118 2.70 13.36 -4.07
C ILE A 118 2.69 14.07 -2.71
N LYS A 119 2.61 13.27 -1.64
CA LYS A 119 2.67 13.74 -0.25
C LYS A 119 3.99 13.32 0.40
N ASN A 120 4.23 13.78 1.63
CA ASN A 120 5.47 13.56 2.36
C ASN A 120 5.20 13.09 3.81
N GLN A 121 5.53 11.83 4.10
CA GLN A 121 5.39 11.24 5.44
C GLN A 121 6.38 11.79 6.47
N GLY A 122 7.44 12.44 6.01
CA GLY A 122 8.53 12.97 6.81
C GLY A 122 9.14 11.92 7.74
N SER A 123 9.32 12.31 8.99
CA SER A 123 10.04 11.55 9.99
C SER A 123 9.22 10.45 10.68
N HIS A 124 7.98 10.16 10.28
CA HIS A 124 7.22 9.05 10.85
C HIS A 124 7.23 7.82 9.93
N GLY A 125 7.15 6.63 10.51
CA GLY A 125 7.05 5.35 9.82
C GLY A 125 5.62 5.02 9.39
N THR A 126 4.92 5.98 8.80
CA THR A 126 3.48 5.96 8.51
C THR A 126 3.14 5.67 7.06
N CYS A 127 4.10 5.15 6.28
CA CYS A 127 3.94 4.86 4.86
C CYS A 127 2.69 4.04 4.50
N TRP A 128 2.28 3.13 5.39
CA TRP A 128 1.05 2.35 5.27
C TRP A 128 -0.21 3.23 5.29
N ALA A 129 -0.24 4.29 6.09
CA ALA A 129 -1.34 5.25 6.13
C ALA A 129 -1.40 6.06 4.84
N PHE A 130 -0.25 6.57 4.37
CA PHE A 130 -0.13 7.29 3.09
C PHE A 130 -0.57 6.43 1.91
N SER A 131 -0.09 5.19 1.85
CA SER A 131 -0.44 4.25 0.79
C SER A 131 -1.95 3.93 0.77
N THR A 132 -2.55 3.77 1.95
CA THR A 132 -3.98 3.50 2.12
C THR A 132 -4.83 4.72 1.72
N ILE A 133 -4.47 5.91 2.18
CA ILE A 133 -5.19 7.15 1.86
C ILE A 133 -5.04 7.51 0.38
N ALA A 134 -3.86 7.39 -0.21
CA ALA A 134 -3.70 7.62 -1.64
C ALA A 134 -4.50 6.62 -2.50
N SER A 135 -4.62 5.36 -2.07
CA SER A 135 -5.50 4.38 -2.70
C SER A 135 -6.98 4.76 -2.55
N LEU A 136 -7.39 5.26 -1.37
CA LEU A 136 -8.74 5.77 -1.11
C LEU A 136 -9.10 6.97 -2.00
N GLU A 137 -8.22 7.96 -2.08
CA GLU A 137 -8.42 9.19 -2.88
C GLU A 137 -8.56 8.82 -4.37
N SER A 138 -7.66 7.98 -4.90
CA SER A 138 -7.75 7.48 -6.27
C SER A 138 -9.04 6.68 -6.51
N ALA A 139 -9.42 5.81 -5.57
CA ALA A 139 -10.67 5.07 -5.64
C ALA A 139 -11.90 5.96 -5.68
N MET A 140 -11.91 7.10 -4.98
CA MET A 140 -13.02 8.06 -5.05
C MET A 140 -13.08 8.79 -6.39
N LEU A 141 -11.93 9.20 -6.93
CA LEU A 141 -11.88 9.81 -8.27
C LEU A 141 -12.48 8.86 -9.31
N VAL A 142 -12.09 7.58 -9.26
CA VAL A 142 -12.55 6.57 -10.21
C VAL A 142 -13.99 6.15 -9.99
N GLN A 143 -14.36 5.75 -8.78
CA GLN A 143 -15.64 5.08 -8.51
C GLN A 143 -16.79 6.04 -8.22
N LYS A 144 -16.50 7.25 -7.71
CA LYS A 144 -17.54 8.24 -7.36
C LYS A 144 -17.63 9.38 -8.35
N SER A 145 -16.48 9.87 -8.82
CA SER A 145 -16.44 10.98 -9.77
C SER A 145 -16.46 10.50 -11.23
N ASP A 146 -16.43 9.18 -11.47
CA ASP A 146 -16.36 8.54 -12.78
C ASP A 146 -15.18 9.09 -13.63
N LEU A 147 -14.09 9.51 -12.97
CA LEU A 147 -12.89 10.04 -13.59
C LEU A 147 -11.92 8.90 -13.90
N ASN A 148 -12.08 8.29 -15.08
CA ASN A 148 -11.07 7.38 -15.61
C ASN A 148 -10.28 8.10 -16.71
N PRO A 149 -8.95 8.23 -16.57
CA PRO A 149 -8.13 8.80 -17.63
C PRO A 149 -8.21 7.90 -18.88
N THR A 150 -8.24 8.53 -20.05
CA THR A 150 -7.96 7.86 -21.33
C THR A 150 -6.51 7.38 -21.32
N ASP A 151 -6.18 6.24 -21.95
CA ASP A 151 -4.84 5.64 -21.96
C ASP A 151 -3.70 6.67 -22.12
N THR A 152 -3.06 7.09 -21.00
CA THR A 152 -1.94 8.03 -20.98
C THR A 152 -0.66 7.40 -20.44
N ALA A 153 0.47 7.90 -20.96
CA ALA A 153 1.84 7.52 -20.62
C ALA A 153 2.50 8.40 -19.53
N SER A 154 1.77 9.39 -18.97
CA SER A 154 2.26 10.24 -17.87
C SER A 154 1.32 10.21 -16.65
N PRO A 155 1.82 10.43 -15.43
CA PRO A 155 1.00 10.52 -14.22
C PRO A 155 -0.18 11.48 -14.38
N VAL A 156 -1.40 10.96 -14.21
CA VAL A 156 -2.61 11.78 -14.19
C VAL A 156 -2.86 12.19 -12.75
N VAL A 157 -2.33 13.36 -12.39
CA VAL A 157 -2.45 13.89 -11.04
C VAL A 157 -3.67 14.81 -10.97
N ASP A 158 -4.54 14.57 -9.99
CA ASP A 158 -5.61 15.50 -9.64
C ASP A 158 -5.03 16.73 -8.94
N GLN A 159 -4.70 17.76 -9.72
CA GLN A 159 -4.06 18.99 -9.23
C GLN A 159 -5.00 19.83 -8.35
N ASP A 160 -6.31 19.61 -8.43
CA ASP A 160 -7.30 20.33 -7.63
C ASP A 160 -7.44 19.73 -6.22
N SER A 161 -6.81 18.56 -5.96
CA SER A 161 -6.93 17.81 -4.71
C SER A 161 -8.40 17.64 -4.31
N THR A 162 -9.22 17.18 -5.26
CA THR A 162 -10.68 16.97 -5.09
C THR A 162 -10.97 16.15 -3.84
N TYR A 163 -10.10 15.18 -3.57
CA TYR A 163 -10.06 14.44 -2.32
C TYR A 163 -8.66 14.58 -1.69
N ASP A 164 -8.63 15.11 -0.47
CA ASP A 164 -7.44 15.24 0.36
C ASP A 164 -7.77 14.80 1.79
N PHE A 165 -7.48 13.55 2.11
CA PHE A 165 -7.81 12.95 3.40
C PHE A 165 -6.61 12.84 4.31
N SER A 166 -6.92 12.75 5.61
CA SER A 166 -5.91 12.77 6.65
C SER A 166 -5.18 11.44 6.82
N GLU A 167 -3.89 11.44 6.49
CA GLU A 167 -2.99 10.36 6.91
C GLU A 167 -2.77 10.34 8.42
N GLN A 168 -2.88 11.49 9.08
CA GLN A 168 -2.74 11.59 10.54
C GLN A 168 -3.84 10.81 11.26
N TYR A 169 -5.09 10.93 10.80
CA TYR A 169 -6.23 10.19 11.34
C TYR A 169 -6.05 8.68 11.13
N MET A 170 -5.66 8.27 9.92
CA MET A 170 -5.40 6.86 9.62
C MET A 170 -4.25 6.30 10.46
N ALA A 171 -3.15 7.06 10.58
CA ALA A 171 -1.97 6.67 11.36
C ALA A 171 -2.25 6.60 12.87
N TYR A 172 -3.15 7.45 13.38
CA TYR A 172 -3.51 7.43 14.80
C TYR A 172 -4.25 6.15 15.20
N HIS A 173 -5.03 5.60 14.27
CA HIS A 173 -5.79 4.36 14.48
C HIS A 173 -4.98 3.10 14.11
N ASP A 174 -3.65 3.12 14.27
CA ASP A 174 -2.82 1.95 13.98
C ASP A 174 -3.21 0.73 14.83
N VAL A 175 -2.99 -0.45 14.25
CA VAL A 175 -3.23 -1.74 14.90
C VAL A 175 -1.88 -2.42 15.07
N ASP A 176 -1.42 -2.53 16.31
CA ASP A 176 -0.16 -3.20 16.61
C ASP A 176 -0.40 -4.67 17.00
N TRP A 177 -0.16 -5.55 16.04
CA TRP A 177 -0.25 -6.98 16.23
C TRP A 177 0.98 -7.58 16.93
N ASP A 178 2.07 -6.85 17.15
CA ASP A 178 3.19 -7.34 17.97
C ASP A 178 2.87 -7.24 19.46
N LEU A 179 2.11 -6.22 19.85
CA LEU A 179 1.57 -6.06 21.21
C LEU A 179 0.67 -7.24 21.62
N LEU A 180 -0.05 -7.84 20.66
CA LEU A 180 -0.80 -9.10 20.81
C LEU A 180 0.12 -10.25 21.24
N ALA A 181 1.21 -10.48 20.50
CA ALA A 181 2.13 -11.59 20.78
C ALA A 181 2.87 -11.41 22.12
N ALA A 182 3.19 -10.16 22.49
CA ALA A 182 3.90 -9.83 23.72
C ALA A 182 3.04 -9.99 24.99
N THR A 183 1.72 -9.78 24.90
CA THR A 183 0.83 -9.78 26.07
C THR A 183 0.21 -11.15 26.37
N GLY A 184 0.39 -12.14 25.49
CA GLY A 184 -0.14 -13.50 25.68
C GLY A 184 -1.66 -13.60 25.60
N TYR A 185 -2.35 -12.51 25.26
CA TYR A 185 -3.77 -12.47 24.97
C TYR A 185 -3.96 -12.40 23.45
N GLU A 186 -4.86 -13.23 22.91
CA GLU A 186 -5.22 -13.21 21.49
C GLU A 186 -6.23 -12.07 21.21
N THR A 187 -5.88 -10.82 21.54
CA THR A 187 -6.64 -9.60 21.21
C THR A 187 -5.79 -8.61 20.41
N MET A 188 -6.22 -8.19 19.22
CA MET A 188 -5.54 -7.09 18.50
C MET A 188 -5.74 -5.78 19.26
N GLN A 189 -4.65 -5.04 19.47
CA GLN A 189 -4.67 -3.80 20.24
C GLN A 189 -4.37 -2.60 19.34
N GLU A 190 -5.15 -1.53 19.54
CA GLU A 190 -4.85 -0.24 18.92
C GLU A 190 -3.63 0.40 19.58
N ALA A 191 -2.75 0.93 18.74
CA ALA A 191 -1.61 1.71 19.16
C ALA A 191 -1.61 3.01 18.36
N ASN A 192 -1.15 4.08 18.99
CA ASN A 192 -0.84 5.33 18.30
C ASN A 192 0.68 5.57 18.28
N THR A 193 1.50 4.58 18.62
CA THR A 193 2.95 4.73 18.64
C THR A 193 3.52 4.71 17.22
N ASP A 194 4.55 5.52 16.94
CA ASP A 194 5.31 5.51 15.67
C ASP A 194 6.21 4.27 15.58
N VAL A 195 5.59 3.09 15.51
CA VAL A 195 6.26 1.79 15.34
C VAL A 195 6.02 1.20 13.94
N GLY A 196 5.21 1.90 13.14
CA GLY A 196 4.75 1.50 11.83
C GLY A 196 3.71 0.39 11.87
N GLY A 197 3.04 0.20 10.73
CA GLY A 197 1.81 -0.56 10.62
C GLY A 197 1.73 -1.31 9.30
N ASN A 198 0.51 -1.70 8.91
CA ASN A 198 0.28 -2.52 7.72
C ASN A 198 -1.03 -2.15 7.00
N VAL A 199 -0.97 -2.19 5.66
CA VAL A 199 -2.09 -1.99 4.74
C VAL A 199 -3.27 -2.95 4.97
N TYR A 200 -3.01 -4.18 5.43
CA TYR A 200 -4.05 -5.15 5.78
C TYR A 200 -5.01 -4.58 6.84
N PHE A 201 -4.47 -4.01 7.91
CA PHE A 201 -5.27 -3.42 8.98
C PHE A 201 -5.79 -2.04 8.61
N SER A 202 -4.97 -1.18 8.00
CA SER A 202 -5.43 0.18 7.65
C SER A 202 -6.54 0.18 6.60
N SER A 203 -6.54 -0.77 5.66
CA SER A 203 -7.65 -0.95 4.73
C SER A 203 -8.95 -1.39 5.44
N TYR A 204 -8.85 -2.12 6.55
CA TYR A 204 -9.99 -2.41 7.41
C TYR A 204 -10.39 -1.20 8.27
N ASN A 205 -9.43 -0.40 8.73
CA ASN A 205 -9.70 0.83 9.47
C ASN A 205 -10.47 1.86 8.65
N LEU A 206 -10.32 1.88 7.32
CA LEU A 206 -11.20 2.66 6.46
C LEU A 206 -12.68 2.31 6.61
N ILE A 207 -13.00 1.05 6.89
CA ILE A 207 -14.37 0.56 7.12
C ILE A 207 -14.76 0.81 8.58
N ARG A 208 -13.88 0.44 9.51
CA ARG A 208 -14.15 0.49 10.95
C ARG A 208 -14.19 1.90 11.52
N TYR A 209 -13.29 2.78 11.08
CA TYR A 209 -13.15 4.15 11.56
C TYR A 209 -13.62 5.17 10.55
N GLY A 210 -13.48 4.87 9.26
CA GLY A 210 -13.72 5.86 8.21
C GLY A 210 -12.47 6.69 7.95
N TYR A 211 -12.71 7.88 7.43
CA TYR A 211 -11.68 8.87 7.10
C TYR A 211 -12.24 10.28 7.30
N VAL A 212 -11.34 11.24 7.41
CA VAL A 212 -11.63 12.67 7.59
C VAL A 212 -10.80 13.47 6.60
N ASP A 213 -11.22 14.70 6.32
CA ASP A 213 -10.45 15.60 5.46
C ASP A 213 -9.10 15.95 6.13
N GLU A 214 -8.06 16.15 5.33
CA GLU A 214 -6.73 16.55 5.81
C GLU A 214 -6.82 17.86 6.62
N SER A 215 -7.67 18.80 6.20
CA SER A 215 -7.91 20.05 6.93
C SER A 215 -8.48 19.87 8.35
N ALA A 216 -9.22 18.78 8.58
CA ALA A 216 -9.79 18.44 9.88
C ALA A 216 -8.76 17.85 10.84
N MET A 217 -7.74 17.17 10.32
CA MET A 217 -6.67 16.57 11.11
C MET A 217 -5.34 16.59 10.33
N PRO A 218 -4.66 17.75 10.23
CA PRO A 218 -3.50 17.91 9.35
C PRO A 218 -2.33 17.02 9.74
N TYR A 219 -1.55 16.55 8.78
CA TYR A 219 -0.41 15.69 9.02
C TYR A 219 0.82 16.44 9.57
N SER A 220 1.40 15.88 10.64
CA SER A 220 2.58 16.42 11.31
C SER A 220 3.85 15.69 10.89
N ALA A 221 4.42 16.00 9.71
CA ALA A 221 5.53 15.22 9.14
C ALA A 221 6.84 15.20 9.98
N TYR A 222 7.12 16.25 10.75
CA TYR A 222 8.41 16.43 11.44
C TYR A 222 8.28 16.85 12.90
N ASP A 223 7.19 16.45 13.58
CA ASP A 223 6.98 16.84 14.98
C ASP A 223 7.91 16.10 15.97
N GLY A 224 8.57 15.02 15.51
CA GLY A 224 9.52 14.24 16.29
C GLY A 224 8.89 13.42 17.42
N ASN A 225 7.55 13.36 17.48
CA ASN A 225 6.84 12.65 18.53
C ASN A 225 6.98 11.14 18.36
N LYS A 226 7.09 10.44 19.50
CA LYS A 226 7.07 8.97 19.53
C LYS A 226 5.68 8.39 19.31
N GLU A 227 4.66 9.19 19.56
CA GLU A 227 3.26 8.86 19.32
C GLU A 227 2.75 9.74 18.18
N ILE A 228 1.91 9.16 17.34
CA ILE A 228 1.09 9.86 16.36
C ILE A 228 0.15 10.77 17.14
N SER A 229 0.31 12.07 16.92
CA SER A 229 -0.44 13.13 17.60
C SER A 229 -1.94 13.05 17.26
N TRP A 230 -2.80 13.15 18.28
CA TRP A 230 -4.22 13.50 18.08
C TRP A 230 -4.34 15.02 17.96
N ASN A 231 -4.15 15.55 16.75
CA ASN A 231 -4.13 16.99 16.46
C ASN A 231 -5.43 17.49 15.78
N ALA A 232 -6.53 16.76 15.98
CA ALA A 232 -7.83 17.05 15.39
C ALA A 232 -8.33 18.47 15.70
N LYS A 233 -8.85 19.17 14.69
CA LYS A 233 -9.52 20.48 14.85
C LYS A 233 -10.87 20.30 15.53
N SER A 234 -11.42 21.36 16.13
CA SER A 234 -12.66 21.27 16.93
C SER A 234 -13.86 20.71 16.16
N ASN A 235 -13.91 20.89 14.83
CA ASN A 235 -14.96 20.43 13.95
C ASN A 235 -14.60 19.16 13.14
N TRP A 236 -13.54 18.43 13.51
CA TRP A 236 -13.04 17.31 12.71
C TRP A 236 -14.13 16.28 12.38
N ASN A 237 -14.98 16.00 13.37
CA ASN A 237 -16.06 15.01 13.28
C ASN A 237 -17.11 15.35 12.22
N SER A 238 -17.24 16.62 11.81
CA SER A 238 -18.16 17.03 10.75
C SER A 238 -17.73 16.55 9.36
N THR A 239 -16.44 16.23 9.19
CA THR A 239 -15.86 15.69 7.95
C THR A 239 -15.76 14.17 7.95
N LEU A 240 -16.08 13.51 9.07
CA LEU A 240 -15.97 12.06 9.19
C LEU A 240 -16.92 11.35 8.20
N LYS A 241 -16.34 10.52 7.34
CA LYS A 241 -17.06 9.68 6.37
C LYS A 241 -16.77 8.21 6.62
N ARG A 242 -17.80 7.37 6.44
CA ARG A 242 -17.77 5.90 6.59
C ARG A 242 -18.43 5.26 5.39
N GLU A 243 -17.82 5.50 4.22
CA GLU A 243 -18.42 5.14 2.93
C GLU A 243 -17.72 3.93 2.28
N VAL A 244 -16.54 3.55 2.78
CA VAL A 244 -15.87 2.32 2.35
C VAL A 244 -16.60 1.14 2.99
N GLN A 245 -17.03 0.20 2.16
CA GLN A 245 -17.77 -0.98 2.63
C GLN A 245 -16.93 -2.25 2.58
N LYS A 246 -16.14 -2.39 1.52
CA LYS A 246 -15.23 -3.52 1.32
C LYS A 246 -13.89 -3.05 0.79
N THR A 247 -12.90 -3.92 0.90
CA THR A 247 -11.62 -3.79 0.23
C THR A 247 -11.46 -4.93 -0.77
N ILE A 248 -11.15 -4.64 -2.02
CA ILE A 248 -10.60 -5.64 -2.93
C ILE A 248 -9.24 -6.07 -2.39
N TYR A 249 -9.05 -7.38 -2.35
CA TYR A 249 -7.83 -8.05 -1.93
C TYR A 249 -7.29 -8.86 -3.10
N LEU A 250 -6.06 -8.56 -3.51
CA LEU A 250 -5.31 -9.34 -4.48
C LEU A 250 -4.21 -10.09 -3.71
N PRO A 251 -4.27 -11.43 -3.62
CA PRO A 251 -3.26 -12.19 -2.89
C PRO A 251 -1.89 -12.05 -3.55
N GLY A 252 -0.83 -12.01 -2.75
CA GLY A 252 0.54 -12.11 -3.28
C GLY A 252 0.76 -13.45 -3.97
N TYR A 253 1.74 -13.52 -4.90
CA TYR A 253 1.91 -14.66 -5.81
C TYR A 253 2.03 -16.05 -5.16
N LYS A 254 2.47 -16.12 -3.90
CA LYS A 254 2.62 -17.38 -3.14
C LYS A 254 1.28 -17.98 -2.74
N TYR A 255 0.29 -17.13 -2.53
CA TYR A 255 -1.05 -17.48 -2.06
C TYR A 255 -2.07 -17.45 -3.20
N ASN A 256 -1.59 -17.32 -4.44
CA ASN A 256 -2.43 -17.25 -5.62
C ASN A 256 -2.35 -18.55 -6.43
N GLU A 257 -3.51 -19.09 -6.78
CA GLU A 257 -3.66 -20.33 -7.57
C GLU A 257 -3.93 -20.05 -9.06
N GLN A 258 -4.06 -18.79 -9.45
CA GLN A 258 -4.33 -18.40 -10.83
C GLN A 258 -3.12 -18.59 -11.75
N SER A 259 -3.38 -18.63 -13.07
CA SER A 259 -2.30 -18.57 -14.06
C SER A 259 -1.53 -17.25 -13.97
N TYR A 260 -0.28 -17.21 -14.44
CA TYR A 260 0.51 -15.96 -14.48
C TYR A 260 -0.25 -14.81 -15.18
N SER A 261 -0.88 -15.12 -16.32
CA SER A 261 -1.69 -14.17 -17.10
C SER A 261 -2.81 -13.59 -16.25
N ASP A 262 -3.62 -14.46 -15.63
CA ASP A 262 -4.77 -14.02 -14.84
C ASP A 262 -4.32 -13.27 -13.59
N TYR A 263 -3.20 -13.65 -12.98
CA TYR A 263 -2.61 -12.94 -11.85
C TYR A 263 -2.26 -11.49 -12.22
N ILE A 264 -1.41 -11.28 -13.22
CA ILE A 264 -0.99 -9.93 -13.64
C ILE A 264 -2.18 -9.13 -14.16
N ASN A 265 -3.06 -9.76 -14.94
CA ASN A 265 -4.24 -9.09 -15.47
C ASN A 265 -5.25 -8.73 -14.38
N SER A 266 -5.38 -9.52 -13.31
CA SER A 266 -6.24 -9.18 -12.17
C SER A 266 -5.76 -7.91 -11.46
N ILE A 267 -4.44 -7.71 -11.33
CA ILE A 267 -3.85 -6.49 -10.76
C ILE A 267 -4.12 -5.29 -11.68
N LYS A 268 -3.81 -5.41 -12.97
CA LYS A 268 -4.04 -4.35 -13.97
C LYS A 268 -5.53 -3.97 -14.07
N GLU A 269 -6.41 -4.97 -14.09
CA GLU A 269 -7.86 -4.78 -14.18
C GLU A 269 -8.42 -4.14 -12.92
N ALA A 270 -8.00 -4.59 -11.73
CA ALA A 270 -8.43 -3.98 -10.47
C ALA A 270 -7.99 -2.51 -10.39
N LEU A 271 -6.74 -2.20 -10.78
CA LEU A 271 -6.21 -0.85 -10.81
C LEU A 271 -7.02 0.06 -11.75
N LYS A 272 -7.36 -0.46 -12.95
CA LYS A 272 -8.15 0.26 -13.94
C LYS A 272 -9.61 0.49 -13.50
N ARG A 273 -10.24 -0.52 -12.89
CA ARG A 273 -11.66 -0.48 -12.52
C ARG A 273 -11.95 0.27 -11.23
N TYR A 274 -11.06 0.14 -10.23
CA TYR A 274 -11.36 0.57 -8.87
C TYR A 274 -10.45 1.69 -8.36
N GLY A 275 -9.36 1.99 -9.06
CA GLY A 275 -8.40 3.01 -8.63
C GLY A 275 -7.06 2.42 -8.21
N ALA A 276 -6.13 3.30 -7.84
CA ALA A 276 -4.76 2.94 -7.50
C ALA A 276 -4.70 1.98 -6.30
N LEU A 277 -3.79 1.02 -6.34
CA LEU A 277 -3.70 -0.04 -5.35
C LEU A 277 -2.68 0.31 -4.26
N SER A 278 -3.03 0.10 -3.00
CA SER A 278 -2.08 0.11 -1.90
C SER A 278 -1.25 -1.20 -1.93
N VAL A 279 0.07 -1.08 -2.01
CA VAL A 279 1.02 -2.20 -2.13
C VAL A 279 2.17 -2.05 -1.14
N SER A 280 2.94 -3.12 -0.92
CA SER A 280 4.09 -3.11 -0.02
C SER A 280 5.24 -4.00 -0.51
N TYR A 281 6.45 -3.70 -0.07
CA TYR A 281 7.68 -4.42 -0.45
C TYR A 281 8.79 -4.19 0.57
N SER A 282 9.77 -5.10 0.61
CA SER A 282 10.96 -4.94 1.44
C SER A 282 11.95 -4.01 0.76
N VAL A 283 12.40 -2.96 1.45
CA VAL A 283 13.19 -1.88 0.84
C VAL A 283 14.66 -2.21 0.81
N PRO A 284 15.29 -2.36 -0.37
CA PRO A 284 16.73 -2.55 -0.44
C PRO A 284 17.48 -1.28 0.02
N ASN A 285 18.65 -1.44 0.64
CA ASN A 285 19.38 -0.30 1.24
C ASN A 285 19.87 0.76 0.25
N ASP A 286 19.92 0.45 -1.05
CA ASP A 286 20.27 1.40 -2.11
C ASP A 286 19.08 2.19 -2.67
N PHE A 287 17.84 1.83 -2.28
CA PHE A 287 16.63 2.49 -2.78
C PHE A 287 16.57 3.99 -2.42
N GLY A 288 17.15 4.37 -1.28
CA GLY A 288 17.15 5.76 -0.82
C GLY A 288 17.85 6.74 -1.77
N VAL A 289 18.76 6.26 -2.63
CA VAL A 289 19.47 7.09 -3.62
C VAL A 289 18.89 7.00 -5.04
N TYR A 290 17.75 6.33 -5.24
CA TYR A 290 17.08 6.31 -6.55
C TYR A 290 16.66 7.73 -6.97
N ILE A 291 16.94 8.10 -8.23
CA ILE A 291 16.50 9.38 -8.84
C ILE A 291 15.77 9.22 -10.19
N GLY A 292 15.74 8.02 -10.77
CA GLY A 292 15.02 7.77 -12.04
C GLY A 292 15.47 6.51 -12.76
N GLY A 293 14.68 6.06 -13.75
CA GLY A 293 14.89 4.80 -14.47
C GLY A 293 14.07 3.65 -13.88
N VAL A 294 14.38 2.41 -14.29
CA VAL A 294 13.71 1.21 -13.78
C VAL A 294 14.50 0.67 -12.59
N TYR A 295 13.95 0.81 -11.39
CA TYR A 295 14.63 0.37 -10.19
C TYR A 295 14.68 -1.16 -10.11
N VAL A 296 15.89 -1.66 -9.87
CA VAL A 296 16.22 -3.04 -9.47
C VAL A 296 17.34 -2.95 -8.43
N PRO A 297 17.39 -3.80 -7.40
CA PRO A 297 18.49 -3.79 -6.44
C PRO A 297 19.84 -3.95 -7.16
N SER A 298 20.84 -3.16 -6.79
CA SER A 298 22.19 -3.28 -7.35
C SER A 298 22.95 -4.45 -6.73
N ASP A 299 24.05 -4.90 -7.35
CA ASP A 299 24.96 -5.89 -6.75
C ASP A 299 25.60 -5.40 -5.43
N SER A 300 25.60 -4.08 -5.21
CA SER A 300 26.08 -3.43 -3.98
C SER A 300 25.04 -3.45 -2.85
N PHE A 301 23.82 -3.95 -3.09
CA PHE A 301 22.81 -4.14 -2.05
C PHE A 301 23.27 -5.18 -1.03
N ALA A 302 23.35 -4.76 0.24
CA ALA A 302 23.87 -5.60 1.32
C ALA A 302 22.78 -6.08 2.29
N LYS A 303 21.60 -5.44 2.30
CA LYS A 303 20.54 -5.69 3.29
C LYS A 303 19.27 -4.90 3.00
N TYR A 304 18.14 -5.44 3.44
CA TYR A 304 16.89 -4.70 3.53
C TYR A 304 16.92 -3.71 4.71
N THR A 305 16.28 -2.56 4.53
CA THR A 305 16.16 -1.51 5.57
C THR A 305 14.77 -1.49 6.21
N GLY A 306 13.99 -2.55 6.02
CA GLY A 306 12.63 -2.68 6.55
C GLY A 306 11.62 -2.96 5.44
N GLY A 307 10.34 -2.82 5.78
CA GLY A 307 9.25 -2.82 4.80
C GLY A 307 8.82 -1.39 4.48
N HIS A 308 8.17 -1.22 3.34
CA HIS A 308 7.55 0.04 2.97
C HIS A 308 6.25 -0.20 2.22
N ALA A 309 5.29 0.70 2.40
CA ALA A 309 4.02 0.70 1.69
C ALA A 309 3.91 1.96 0.82
N VAL A 310 3.44 1.75 -0.40
CA VAL A 310 3.41 2.72 -1.50
C VAL A 310 2.18 2.47 -2.35
N THR A 311 1.88 3.32 -3.33
CA THR A 311 0.65 3.19 -4.12
C THR A 311 0.99 2.87 -5.57
N LEU A 312 0.53 1.71 -6.06
CA LEU A 312 0.62 1.34 -7.46
C LEU A 312 -0.40 2.14 -8.27
N VAL A 313 0.08 3.00 -9.16
CA VAL A 313 -0.77 3.95 -9.91
C VAL A 313 -0.84 3.64 -11.41
N GLY A 314 -0.07 2.68 -11.92
CA GLY A 314 -0.16 2.31 -13.32
C GLY A 314 0.90 1.31 -13.77
N TRP A 315 0.95 1.07 -15.07
CA TRP A 315 1.98 0.30 -15.74
C TRP A 315 2.38 0.91 -17.08
N MET A 316 3.60 0.61 -17.52
CA MET A 316 4.18 1.05 -18.79
C MET A 316 4.73 -0.14 -19.56
N ASP A 317 4.63 -0.08 -20.88
CA ASP A 317 5.37 -0.95 -21.79
C ASP A 317 6.70 -0.31 -22.21
N MET A 318 7.52 -1.05 -22.97
CA MET A 318 8.78 -0.53 -23.52
C MET A 318 8.61 0.69 -24.43
N ALA A 319 7.50 0.78 -25.18
CA ALA A 319 7.25 1.92 -26.07
C ALA A 319 7.04 3.22 -25.28
N THR A 320 6.36 3.11 -24.14
CA THR A 320 6.15 4.19 -23.18
C THR A 320 7.41 4.52 -22.40
N LEU A 321 8.17 3.50 -21.96
CA LEU A 321 9.41 3.68 -21.22
C LEU A 321 10.46 4.47 -22.02
N LYS A 322 10.57 4.21 -23.33
CA LYS A 322 11.50 4.91 -24.23
C LYS A 322 11.27 6.42 -24.34
N GLN A 323 10.08 6.88 -23.99
CA GLN A 323 9.72 8.31 -24.03
C GLN A 323 10.12 9.03 -22.74
N GLN A 324 10.51 8.30 -21.69
CA GLN A 324 10.84 8.89 -20.40
C GLN A 324 12.29 9.39 -20.34
N THR A 325 12.47 10.53 -19.69
CA THR A 325 13.76 11.20 -19.51
C THR A 325 13.99 11.54 -18.04
N TYR A 326 15.26 11.64 -17.62
CA TYR A 326 15.57 12.14 -16.28
C TYR A 326 15.15 13.61 -16.15
N SER A 327 14.55 13.96 -15.01
CA SER A 327 14.01 15.30 -14.76
C SER A 327 15.07 16.38 -15.03
N GLY A 328 14.69 17.39 -15.83
CA GLY A 328 15.59 18.48 -16.21
C GLY A 328 16.68 18.12 -17.24
N THR A 329 16.64 16.94 -17.87
CA THR A 329 17.65 16.50 -18.86
C THR A 329 17.02 16.01 -20.17
N THR A 330 17.84 15.83 -21.20
CA THR A 330 17.46 15.12 -22.44
C THR A 330 17.88 13.66 -22.43
N THR A 331 18.42 13.15 -21.31
CA THR A 331 18.89 11.77 -21.19
C THR A 331 17.70 10.84 -21.03
N THR A 332 17.53 9.91 -21.96
CA THR A 332 16.47 8.88 -21.89
C THR A 332 16.87 7.78 -20.91
N TRP A 333 15.88 7.13 -20.29
CA TRP A 333 16.13 6.06 -19.32
C TRP A 333 16.66 4.78 -19.94
N VAL A 334 16.27 4.52 -21.18
CA VAL A 334 16.71 3.36 -21.97
C VAL A 334 17.15 3.83 -23.35
N SER A 335 17.97 3.01 -24.02
CA SER A 335 18.37 3.29 -25.40
C SER A 335 17.19 3.16 -26.36
N SER A 336 17.22 3.92 -27.46
CA SER A 336 16.14 3.89 -28.46
C SER A 336 15.90 2.51 -29.09
N ASP A 337 16.93 1.67 -29.15
CA ASP A 337 16.92 0.32 -29.68
C ASP A 337 16.61 -0.77 -28.63
N ALA A 338 16.52 -0.43 -27.34
CA ALA A 338 16.22 -1.39 -26.29
C ALA A 338 14.89 -2.12 -26.54
N THR A 339 14.88 -3.45 -26.46
CA THR A 339 13.66 -4.26 -26.63
C THR A 339 13.09 -4.76 -25.30
N CYS A 340 13.91 -4.72 -24.24
CA CYS A 340 13.57 -5.03 -22.87
C CYS A 340 14.56 -4.32 -21.94
N VAL A 341 14.24 -4.28 -20.65
CA VAL A 341 15.18 -3.95 -19.59
C VAL A 341 15.76 -5.25 -19.05
N LYS A 342 17.09 -5.31 -18.94
CA LYS A 342 17.83 -6.48 -18.46
C LYS A 342 18.57 -6.13 -17.18
N TRP A 343 18.61 -7.06 -16.24
CA TRP A 343 19.44 -6.92 -15.05
C TRP A 343 19.91 -8.30 -14.57
N ASN A 344 21.00 -8.31 -13.82
CA ASN A 344 21.37 -9.46 -13.01
C ASN A 344 20.67 -9.30 -11.66
N ASP A 345 19.81 -10.25 -11.30
CA ASP A 345 19.18 -10.25 -9.99
C ASP A 345 20.21 -10.63 -8.94
N PRO A 346 20.62 -9.71 -8.04
CA PRO A 346 21.67 -9.98 -7.07
C PRO A 346 21.27 -11.02 -6.03
N ILE A 347 19.98 -11.34 -5.90
CA ILE A 347 19.48 -12.32 -4.93
C ILE A 347 19.53 -13.73 -5.51
N THR A 348 19.05 -13.91 -6.74
CA THR A 348 18.99 -15.22 -7.41
C THR A 348 20.22 -15.53 -8.27
N GLY A 349 21.00 -14.51 -8.65
CA GLY A 349 22.12 -14.60 -9.58
C GLY A 349 21.69 -14.83 -11.03
N LYS A 350 20.41 -14.66 -11.35
CA LYS A 350 19.86 -14.88 -12.69
C LYS A 350 19.84 -13.58 -13.50
N ASN A 351 20.09 -13.70 -14.80
CA ASN A 351 19.80 -12.63 -15.73
C ASN A 351 18.30 -12.61 -16.03
N VAL A 352 17.63 -11.52 -15.69
CA VAL A 352 16.19 -11.34 -15.89
C VAL A 352 15.97 -10.26 -16.94
N GLU A 353 14.94 -10.44 -17.75
CA GLU A 353 14.50 -9.48 -18.75
C GLU A 353 13.02 -9.14 -18.53
N SER A 354 12.67 -7.85 -18.58
CA SER A 354 11.28 -7.41 -18.52
C SER A 354 10.94 -6.39 -19.60
N THR A 355 9.68 -6.42 -20.05
CA THR A 355 9.14 -5.51 -21.07
C THR A 355 7.99 -4.66 -20.56
N GLU A 356 7.58 -4.88 -19.31
CA GLU A 356 6.50 -4.16 -18.64
C GLU A 356 6.95 -3.73 -17.26
N PHE A 357 6.49 -2.55 -16.83
CA PHE A 357 6.96 -1.89 -15.62
C PHE A 357 5.79 -1.34 -14.84
N TRP A 358 5.81 -1.50 -13.51
CA TRP A 358 4.86 -0.86 -12.61
C TRP A 358 5.29 0.58 -12.32
N LEU A 359 4.35 1.52 -12.38
CA LEU A 359 4.51 2.89 -11.91
C LEU A 359 3.95 3.05 -10.51
N ILE A 360 4.81 3.47 -9.60
CA ILE A 360 4.51 3.51 -8.17
C ILE A 360 4.72 4.92 -7.63
N LYS A 361 3.71 5.40 -6.91
CA LYS A 361 3.70 6.65 -6.16
C LYS A 361 4.28 6.41 -4.77
N ASN A 362 5.37 7.11 -4.43
CA ASN A 362 5.97 7.09 -3.09
C ASN A 362 5.38 8.21 -2.20
N SER A 363 5.75 8.21 -0.92
CA SER A 363 5.31 9.18 0.10
C SER A 363 6.47 9.97 0.71
N TRP A 364 7.54 10.19 -0.05
CA TRP A 364 8.76 10.89 0.38
C TRP A 364 8.91 12.29 -0.24
N GLY A 365 7.80 12.90 -0.65
CA GLY A 365 7.79 14.18 -1.34
C GLY A 365 8.30 14.10 -2.78
N THR A 366 8.14 15.20 -3.50
CA THR A 366 8.53 15.31 -4.92
C THR A 366 10.05 15.44 -5.11
N SER A 367 10.81 15.67 -4.04
CA SER A 367 12.26 15.81 -4.09
C SER A 367 13.02 14.49 -4.01
N TRP A 368 12.28 13.37 -3.99
CA TRP A 368 12.82 12.02 -4.05
C TRP A 368 12.43 11.33 -5.36
N GLY A 369 13.35 10.55 -5.93
CA GLY A 369 13.06 9.72 -7.10
C GLY A 369 12.72 10.53 -8.35
N TRP A 370 11.80 10.01 -9.16
CA TRP A 370 11.28 10.71 -10.34
C TRP A 370 10.07 11.56 -9.94
N ASP A 371 10.34 12.73 -9.36
CA ASP A 371 9.31 13.66 -8.86
C ASP A 371 8.33 13.00 -7.86
N GLY A 372 8.84 12.08 -7.03
CA GLY A 372 8.07 11.29 -6.05
C GLY A 372 7.63 9.90 -6.54
N TYR A 373 7.88 9.55 -7.80
CA TYR A 373 7.56 8.26 -8.38
C TYR A 373 8.80 7.39 -8.56
N PHE A 374 8.56 6.09 -8.78
CA PHE A 374 9.56 5.16 -9.26
C PHE A 374 8.93 4.07 -10.13
N LEU A 375 9.74 3.47 -11.00
CA LEU A 375 9.38 2.29 -11.77
C LEU A 375 10.06 1.03 -11.22
N VAL A 376 9.38 -0.11 -11.28
CA VAL A 376 9.97 -1.44 -11.07
C VAL A 376 9.51 -2.37 -12.19
N PRO A 377 10.29 -3.40 -12.57
CA PRO A 377 9.82 -4.39 -13.54
C PRO A 377 8.63 -5.18 -12.98
N ILE A 378 7.65 -5.49 -13.84
CA ILE A 378 6.64 -6.50 -13.53
C ILE A 378 7.33 -7.87 -13.46
N ALA A 379 6.96 -8.68 -12.46
CA ALA A 379 7.44 -10.05 -12.32
C ALA A 379 7.25 -10.84 -13.62
N THR A 380 8.28 -11.56 -14.04
CA THR A 380 8.22 -12.40 -15.25
C THR A 380 7.44 -13.69 -14.99
N LYS A 381 6.96 -14.32 -16.07
CA LYS A 381 6.33 -15.64 -15.98
C LYS A 381 7.26 -16.68 -15.36
N GLU A 382 8.55 -16.64 -15.69
CA GLU A 382 9.55 -17.56 -15.14
C GLU A 382 9.67 -17.40 -13.62
N GLN A 383 9.79 -16.16 -13.12
CA GLN A 383 9.83 -15.90 -11.68
C GLN A 383 8.54 -16.36 -10.99
N PHE A 384 7.38 -16.13 -11.60
CA PHE A 384 6.10 -16.57 -11.06
C PHE A 384 5.98 -18.09 -10.97
N ASP A 385 6.29 -18.80 -12.06
CA ASP A 385 6.19 -20.26 -12.15
C ASP A 385 7.15 -20.95 -11.18
N ASN A 386 8.38 -20.44 -11.05
CA ASN A 386 9.42 -20.99 -10.18
C ASN A 386 9.27 -20.57 -8.71
N LYS A 387 8.30 -19.70 -8.39
CA LYS A 387 8.12 -19.09 -7.08
C LYS A 387 9.35 -18.28 -6.60
N GLU A 388 9.95 -17.54 -7.52
CA GLU A 388 11.17 -16.72 -7.34
C GLU A 388 10.87 -15.20 -7.45
N ILE A 389 9.65 -14.77 -7.14
CA ILE A 389 9.34 -13.34 -7.01
C ILE A 389 9.86 -12.88 -5.65
N GLU A 390 10.79 -11.94 -5.68
CA GLU A 390 11.57 -11.50 -4.52
C GLU A 390 10.85 -10.48 -3.63
N ARG A 391 11.30 -10.36 -2.38
CA ARG A 391 10.64 -9.52 -1.35
C ARG A 391 10.58 -8.02 -1.69
N TRP A 392 11.46 -7.53 -2.56
CA TRP A 392 11.46 -6.14 -3.03
C TRP A 392 10.46 -5.90 -4.17
N MET A 393 9.94 -6.96 -4.79
CA MET A 393 8.92 -6.88 -5.83
C MET A 393 7.53 -6.83 -5.19
N ILE A 394 6.67 -5.93 -5.66
CA ILE A 394 5.37 -5.68 -5.03
C ILE A 394 4.43 -6.89 -5.10
N GLU A 395 4.59 -7.73 -6.11
CA GLU A 395 3.83 -8.97 -6.33
C GLU A 395 4.13 -10.03 -5.26
N ASN A 396 5.20 -9.86 -4.48
CA ASN A 396 5.50 -10.72 -3.33
C ASN A 396 4.41 -10.63 -2.25
N ASN A 397 3.79 -9.46 -2.13
CA ASN A 397 2.82 -9.15 -1.09
C ASN A 397 1.41 -8.97 -1.67
N SER A 398 0.42 -8.96 -0.78
CA SER A 398 -0.96 -8.71 -1.18
C SER A 398 -1.19 -7.23 -1.47
N MET A 399 -2.15 -6.93 -2.33
CA MET A 399 -2.51 -5.59 -2.76
C MET A 399 -3.97 -5.29 -2.41
N TYR A 400 -4.28 -4.00 -2.20
CA TYR A 400 -5.55 -3.58 -1.64
C TYR A 400 -6.10 -2.35 -2.36
N VAL A 401 -7.41 -2.31 -2.60
CA VAL A 401 -8.10 -1.08 -3.01
C VAL A 401 -9.49 -1.01 -2.38
N PRO A 402 -9.87 0.11 -1.76
CA PRO A 402 -11.19 0.25 -1.17
C PRO A 402 -12.26 0.31 -2.26
N VAL A 403 -13.41 -0.27 -1.98
CA VAL A 403 -14.56 -0.27 -2.88
C VAL A 403 -15.72 0.44 -2.22
N TYR A 404 -16.28 1.38 -2.99
CA TYR A 404 -17.59 1.94 -2.74
C TYR A 404 -18.59 1.04 -3.43
N GLN A 405 -19.50 0.45 -2.67
CA GLN A 405 -20.69 -0.04 -3.32
C GLN A 405 -21.47 1.22 -3.72
N LYS A 406 -21.54 1.49 -5.03
CA LYS A 406 -22.66 2.26 -5.57
C LYS A 406 -23.88 1.48 -5.10
N ALA A 407 -24.65 2.04 -4.16
CA ALA A 407 -25.80 1.35 -3.59
C ALA A 407 -26.55 0.69 -4.73
N SER A 408 -26.45 -0.63 -4.82
CA SER A 408 -27.26 -1.39 -5.75
C SER A 408 -28.62 -1.37 -5.10
N THR A 409 -29.44 -0.39 -5.47
CA THR A 409 -30.85 -0.32 -5.08
C THR A 409 -31.61 -1.59 -5.43
N ALA A 410 -31.03 -2.51 -6.21
CA ALA A 410 -31.63 -3.77 -6.62
C ALA A 410 -31.36 -4.97 -5.69
N VAL A 411 -30.56 -4.86 -4.61
CA VAL A 411 -30.20 -6.05 -3.79
C VAL A 411 -30.36 -5.85 -2.27
N THR A 412 -30.62 -4.63 -1.79
CA THR A 412 -30.75 -4.36 -0.35
C THR A 412 -32.15 -4.00 0.12
N ASP A 413 -33.06 -3.73 -0.81
CA ASP A 413 -34.48 -3.51 -0.55
C ASP A 413 -35.19 -4.89 -0.55
N PHE A 414 -35.21 -5.52 0.62
CA PHE A 414 -35.74 -6.87 0.80
C PHE A 414 -37.27 -6.91 0.85
N ASP A 415 -37.93 -5.81 1.17
CA ASP A 415 -39.39 -5.71 1.18
C ASP A 415 -40.00 -4.98 -0.04
N ASN A 416 -39.14 -4.47 -0.93
CA ASN A 416 -39.45 -3.75 -2.17
C ASN A 416 -40.23 -2.44 -1.94
N ASP A 417 -39.99 -1.74 -0.84
CA ASP A 417 -40.64 -0.47 -0.54
C ASP A 417 -39.93 0.76 -1.15
N GLY A 418 -38.72 0.56 -1.69
CA GLY A 418 -37.91 1.56 -2.37
C GLY A 418 -36.91 2.29 -1.46
N ASP A 419 -36.91 2.03 -0.16
CA ASP A 419 -35.95 2.54 0.81
C ASP A 419 -34.97 1.41 1.25
N THR A 420 -33.95 1.75 2.03
CA THR A 420 -33.05 0.74 2.63
C THR A 420 -32.86 1.06 4.10
N ASP A 421 -33.60 0.39 4.97
CA ASP A 421 -33.69 0.72 6.38
C ASP A 421 -33.84 -0.50 7.33
N ILE A 422 -34.42 -0.30 8.51
CA ILE A 422 -34.58 -1.34 9.52
C ILE A 422 -35.61 -2.40 9.09
N ASP A 423 -36.54 -2.05 8.21
CA ASP A 423 -37.62 -2.91 7.75
C ASP A 423 -37.08 -3.95 6.77
N ASP A 424 -36.08 -3.62 5.95
CA ASP A 424 -35.30 -4.58 5.15
C ASP A 424 -34.56 -5.61 6.01
N TYR A 425 -33.92 -5.15 7.09
CA TYR A 425 -33.26 -6.05 8.03
C TYR A 425 -34.27 -7.00 8.66
N ASN A 426 -35.45 -6.49 9.03
CA ASN A 426 -36.53 -7.30 9.59
C ASN A 426 -37.12 -8.26 8.55
N ALA A 427 -37.24 -7.85 7.29
CA ALA A 427 -37.71 -8.67 6.18
C ALA A 427 -36.73 -9.81 5.88
N LEU A 428 -35.43 -9.52 5.79
CA LEU A 428 -34.37 -10.52 5.64
C LEU A 428 -34.35 -11.50 6.82
N LYS A 429 -34.37 -10.97 8.05
CA LYS A 429 -34.41 -11.78 9.27
C LYS A 429 -35.62 -12.70 9.28
N THR A 430 -36.81 -12.18 8.95
CA THR A 430 -38.06 -12.96 8.87
C THR A 430 -38.00 -14.01 7.77
N ALA A 431 -37.42 -13.69 6.61
CA ALA A 431 -37.23 -14.64 5.52
C ALA A 431 -36.29 -15.79 5.93
N ILE A 432 -35.19 -15.47 6.62
CA ILE A 432 -34.26 -16.46 7.18
C ILE A 432 -34.97 -17.30 8.26
N GLU A 433 -35.68 -16.68 9.19
CA GLU A 433 -36.42 -17.38 10.26
C GLU A 433 -37.51 -18.30 9.69
N ASN A 434 -38.27 -17.85 8.68
CA ASN A 434 -39.28 -18.67 8.01
C ASN A 434 -38.65 -19.80 7.20
N TYR A 435 -37.54 -19.55 6.52
CA TYR A 435 -36.77 -20.59 5.82
C TYR A 435 -36.26 -21.66 6.78
N LEU A 436 -35.86 -21.27 7.99
CA LEU A 436 -35.39 -22.18 9.03
C LEU A 436 -36.54 -22.87 9.80
N LYS A 437 -37.75 -22.31 9.79
CA LYS A 437 -38.91 -22.79 10.57
C LYS A 437 -39.34 -24.21 10.23
N ASP A 438 -39.23 -24.59 8.96
CA ASP A 438 -39.59 -25.92 8.46
C ASP A 438 -38.40 -26.87 8.34
N LYS A 439 -37.19 -26.41 8.70
CA LYS A 439 -35.99 -27.24 8.72
C LYS A 439 -35.71 -27.66 10.16
N THR A 440 -35.73 -28.97 10.43
CA THR A 440 -35.19 -29.50 11.68
C THR A 440 -33.75 -29.02 11.82
N TYR A 441 -33.49 -28.35 12.95
CA TYR A 441 -32.14 -28.02 13.38
C TYR A 441 -31.30 -29.29 13.34
N ASP A 442 -30.23 -29.24 12.56
CA ASP A 442 -29.29 -30.34 12.43
C ASP A 442 -27.90 -29.74 12.63
N ALA A 443 -27.32 -30.02 13.80
CA ALA A 443 -26.01 -29.55 14.21
C ALA A 443 -24.88 -29.98 13.25
N LYS A 444 -25.15 -30.90 12.32
CA LYS A 444 -24.22 -31.21 11.23
C LYS A 444 -24.03 -30.04 10.26
N TYR A 445 -25.03 -29.18 10.10
CA TYR A 445 -25.08 -28.12 9.08
C TYR A 445 -25.23 -26.73 9.68
N ASP A 446 -25.09 -26.61 10.99
CA ASP A 446 -25.08 -25.32 11.68
C ASP A 446 -23.68 -24.70 11.54
N ILE A 447 -23.59 -23.69 10.69
CA ILE A 447 -22.34 -22.98 10.44
C ILE A 447 -21.96 -22.04 11.59
N SER A 448 -22.88 -21.76 12.52
CA SER A 448 -22.57 -20.97 13.72
C SER A 448 -21.82 -21.75 14.80
N ASP A 449 -21.73 -23.08 14.67
CA ASP A 449 -20.92 -23.97 15.52
C ASP A 449 -20.07 -24.93 14.66
N PRO A 450 -19.03 -24.41 13.98
CA PRO A 450 -18.20 -25.22 13.08
C PRO A 450 -17.48 -26.33 13.84
N LYS A 451 -17.51 -27.57 13.33
CA LYS A 451 -17.05 -28.76 14.07
C LYS A 451 -15.55 -28.79 14.34
N ASP A 452 -14.77 -28.12 13.51
CA ASP A 452 -13.33 -27.95 13.70
C ASP A 452 -13.00 -26.60 14.36
N GLY A 453 -14.04 -25.82 14.70
CA GLY A 453 -13.99 -24.47 15.25
C GLY A 453 -13.68 -23.36 14.23
N ARG A 454 -13.61 -23.62 12.92
CA ARG A 454 -13.25 -22.66 11.84
C ARG A 454 -14.50 -22.34 11.03
N LEU A 455 -14.77 -21.05 10.85
CA LEU A 455 -15.58 -20.51 9.76
C LEU A 455 -15.03 -20.78 8.35
N ASP A 456 -15.11 -21.97 7.72
CA ASP A 456 -14.44 -22.19 6.41
C ASP A 456 -15.31 -22.66 5.23
N GLY A 457 -14.65 -22.79 4.06
CA GLY A 457 -15.30 -23.18 2.80
C GLY A 457 -15.96 -24.56 2.86
N ASN A 458 -15.50 -25.47 3.71
CA ASN A 458 -16.10 -26.79 3.91
C ASN A 458 -17.40 -26.70 4.72
N ASP A 459 -17.50 -25.80 5.71
CA ASP A 459 -18.73 -25.57 6.45
C ASP A 459 -19.79 -24.94 5.56
N MET A 460 -19.37 -23.99 4.71
CA MET A 460 -20.22 -23.42 3.67
C MET A 460 -20.68 -24.49 2.67
N GLU A 461 -19.77 -25.35 2.18
CA GLU A 461 -20.11 -26.44 1.27
C GLU A 461 -21.07 -27.45 1.91
N MET A 462 -20.88 -27.78 3.19
CA MET A 462 -21.80 -28.62 3.96
C MET A 462 -23.17 -27.97 4.16
N PHE A 463 -23.23 -26.67 4.49
CA PHE A 463 -24.49 -25.93 4.59
C PHE A 463 -25.25 -25.93 3.26
N PHE A 464 -24.57 -25.67 2.15
CA PHE A 464 -25.19 -25.71 0.83
C PHE A 464 -25.59 -27.15 0.42
N GLN A 465 -24.90 -28.19 0.90
CA GLN A 465 -25.33 -29.59 0.69
C GLN A 465 -26.66 -29.95 1.38
N LYS A 466 -27.04 -29.29 2.49
CA LYS A 466 -28.40 -29.43 3.09
C LYS A 466 -29.48 -28.72 2.25
N ASN A 467 -29.07 -27.76 1.42
CA ASN A 467 -29.94 -26.80 0.76
C ASN A 467 -30.04 -27.01 -0.77
N LYS A 468 -29.42 -28.06 -1.31
CA LYS A 468 -29.78 -28.69 -2.60
C LYS A 468 -30.90 -29.70 -2.37
#